data_AF-A0A2S9V9Y1-F1
#
_entry.id   AF-A0A2S9V9Y1-F1
#
_cell.length_a   1.000
_cell.length_b   1.000
_cell.length_c   1.000
_cell.angle_alpha   90.00
_cell.angle_beta   90.00
_cell.angle_gamma   90.00
#
_symmetry.space_group_name_H-M   'P 1'
#
loop_
_entity.id
_entity.type
_entity.pdbx_description
1 polymer ?
#
loop_
_entity_poly.entity_id
_entity_poly.type
_entity_poly.pdbx_seq_one_letter_code
_entity_poly.pdbx_strand_id
1 'polypeptide(L)'
;MHKTRKQAVVACVRSLIESGSATVTSMGRGIRSNAYEKHRIKRADRLLSNGHLQREVPFIYAMICRLFCTCKHPVIAVDWS
;
A
#
# COMPACT_ATOMS: atom_id res chain seq x y z
N MET A 1 -3.65 10.66 7.76
CA MET A 1 -4.02 9.23 7.66
C MET A 1 -4.33 8.63 9.03
N HIS A 2 -5.48 7.97 9.14
CA HIS A 2 -5.90 7.24 10.34
C HIS A 2 -5.00 6.03 10.64
N LYS A 3 -4.75 5.73 11.94
CA LYS A 3 -3.81 4.69 12.39
C LYS A 3 -4.11 3.30 11.81
N THR A 4 -5.36 2.86 11.84
CA THR A 4 -5.74 1.53 11.32
C THR A 4 -5.56 1.41 9.80
N ARG A 5 -5.80 2.51 9.08
CA ARG A 5 -5.58 2.56 7.62
C ARG A 5 -4.12 2.44 7.29
N LYS A 6 -3.25 3.19 8.00
CA LYS A 6 -1.79 3.06 7.89
C LYS A 6 -1.34 1.62 8.11
N GLN A 7 -1.82 0.98 9.17
CA GLN A 7 -1.48 -0.42 9.47
C GLN A 7 -1.96 -1.39 8.39
N ALA A 8 -3.14 -1.15 7.80
CA ALA A 8 -3.64 -1.96 6.69
C ALA A 8 -2.81 -1.77 5.41
N VAL A 9 -2.44 -0.54 5.06
CA VAL A 9 -1.49 -0.25 3.95
C VAL A 9 -0.19 -0.99 4.15
N VAL A 10 0.45 -0.83 5.31
CA VAL A 10 1.73 -1.49 5.61
C VAL A 10 1.62 -3.02 5.53
N ALA A 11 0.52 -3.61 6.02
CA ALA A 11 0.32 -5.05 5.95
C ALA A 11 0.18 -5.55 4.49
N CYS A 12 -0.57 -4.84 3.65
CA CYS A 12 -0.75 -5.22 2.25
C CYS A 12 0.52 -5.01 1.43
N VAL A 13 1.25 -3.91 1.66
CA VAL A 13 2.55 -3.65 0.99
C VAL A 13 3.58 -4.71 1.36
N ARG A 14 3.68 -5.11 2.64
CA ARG A 14 4.58 -6.22 3.03
C ARG A 14 4.22 -7.53 2.34
N SER A 15 2.93 -7.88 2.36
CA SER A 15 2.43 -9.07 1.66
C SER A 15 2.72 -9.05 0.16
N LEU A 16 2.59 -7.87 -0.48
CA LEU A 16 2.91 -7.68 -1.89
C LEU A 16 4.41 -7.87 -2.18
N ILE A 17 5.28 -7.30 -1.35
CA ILE A 17 6.74 -7.46 -1.47
C ILE A 17 7.15 -8.92 -1.31
N GLU A 18 6.55 -9.64 -0.35
CA GLU A 18 6.87 -11.05 -0.09
C GLU A 18 6.31 -12.00 -1.17
N SER A 19 5.13 -11.73 -1.73
CA SER A 19 4.46 -12.62 -2.68
C SER A 19 4.74 -12.32 -4.16
N GLY A 20 5.15 -11.09 -4.50
CA GLY A 20 5.32 -10.66 -5.89
C GLY A 20 4.01 -10.60 -6.69
N SER A 21 2.84 -10.75 -6.07
CA SER A 21 1.54 -10.79 -6.75
C SER A 21 0.59 -9.70 -6.23
N ALA A 22 0.19 -8.81 -7.13
CA ALA A 22 -0.69 -7.67 -6.86
C ALA A 22 -2.19 -7.99 -6.87
N THR A 23 -2.56 -9.24 -6.55
CA THR A 23 -3.98 -9.64 -6.45
C THR A 23 -4.49 -9.47 -5.02
N VAL A 24 -5.78 -9.15 -4.87
CA VAL A 24 -6.42 -8.97 -3.54
C VAL A 24 -6.31 -10.21 -2.67
N THR A 25 -6.45 -11.39 -3.29
CA THR A 25 -6.34 -12.69 -2.63
C THR A 25 -4.91 -12.99 -2.20
N SER A 26 -3.91 -12.77 -3.05
CA SER A 26 -2.49 -12.93 -2.69
C SER A 26 -2.11 -12.00 -1.54
N MET A 27 -2.45 -10.71 -1.67
CA MET A 27 -2.20 -9.72 -0.61
C MET A 27 -2.85 -10.14 0.70
N GLY A 28 -4.11 -10.60 0.68
CA GLY A 28 -4.80 -11.11 1.85
C GLY A 28 -4.11 -12.32 2.49
N ARG A 29 -3.69 -13.31 1.68
CA ARG A 29 -3.05 -14.55 2.16
C ARG A 29 -1.68 -14.31 2.78
N GLY A 30 -0.89 -13.36 2.24
CA GLY A 30 0.42 -13.03 2.79
C GLY A 30 0.39 -12.15 4.05
N ILE A 31 -0.77 -11.66 4.49
CA ILE A 31 -0.88 -10.97 5.80
C ILE A 31 -0.68 -12.00 6.92
N ARG A 32 0.36 -11.85 7.73
CA ARG A 32 0.60 -12.69 8.91
C ARG A 32 -0.24 -12.20 10.09
N SER A 33 -1.26 -12.97 10.47
CA SER A 33 -2.05 -12.75 11.69
C SER A 33 -2.81 -14.01 12.10
N ASN A 34 -3.28 -14.07 13.34
CA ASN A 34 -4.09 -15.18 13.86
C ASN A 34 -5.53 -15.19 13.32
N ALA A 35 -5.88 -14.28 12.41
CA ALA A 35 -7.22 -14.22 11.82
C ALA A 35 -7.35 -15.24 10.68
N TYR A 36 -8.56 -15.79 10.52
CA TYR A 36 -8.87 -16.67 9.39
C TYR A 36 -8.55 -16.01 8.05
N GLU A 37 -8.12 -16.82 7.07
CA GLU A 37 -7.76 -16.35 5.73
C GLU A 37 -8.83 -15.45 5.11
N LYS A 38 -10.11 -15.84 5.19
CA LYS A 38 -11.24 -15.03 4.70
C LYS A 38 -11.25 -13.61 5.26
N HIS A 39 -10.85 -13.40 6.51
CA HIS A 39 -10.81 -12.09 7.13
C HIS A 39 -9.60 -11.27 6.69
N ARG A 40 -8.47 -11.93 6.42
CA ARG A 40 -7.27 -11.28 5.88
C ARG A 40 -7.49 -10.83 4.43
N ILE A 41 -8.16 -11.64 3.61
CA ILE A 41 -8.59 -11.25 2.26
C ILE A 41 -9.58 -10.09 2.32
N LYS A 42 -10.61 -10.15 3.18
CA LYS A 42 -11.54 -9.01 3.40
C LYS A 42 -10.83 -7.75 3.89
N ARG A 43 -9.71 -7.87 4.62
CA ARG A 43 -8.91 -6.71 5.05
C ARG A 43 -8.21 -6.05 3.86
N ALA A 44 -7.62 -6.83 2.96
CA ALA A 44 -7.01 -6.32 1.73
C ALA A 44 -8.07 -5.68 0.82
N ASP A 45 -9.18 -6.37 0.60
CA ASP A 45 -10.31 -5.88 -0.21
C ASP A 45 -10.85 -4.52 0.29
N ARG A 46 -11.15 -4.41 1.59
CA ARG A 46 -11.61 -3.15 2.20
C ARG A 46 -10.59 -2.03 2.14
N LEU A 47 -9.30 -2.34 2.08
CA LEU A 47 -8.26 -1.33 1.93
C LEU A 47 -8.28 -0.73 0.52
N LEU A 48 -8.32 -1.58 -0.50
CA LEU A 48 -8.27 -1.16 -1.91
C LEU A 48 -9.52 -0.40 -2.32
N SER A 49 -10.66 -0.79 -1.77
CA SER A 49 -11.95 -0.11 -1.95
C SER A 49 -12.13 1.10 -1.02
N ASN A 50 -11.10 1.51 -0.26
CA ASN A 50 -11.21 2.60 0.71
C ASN A 50 -11.11 3.99 0.05
N GLY A 51 -12.24 4.66 -0.17
CA GLY A 51 -12.27 6.00 -0.76
C GLY A 51 -11.53 7.08 0.04
N HIS A 52 -11.34 6.90 1.36
CA HIS A 52 -10.51 7.83 2.13
C HIS A 52 -9.02 7.61 1.89
N LEU A 53 -8.57 6.38 1.63
CA LEU A 53 -7.19 6.11 1.21
C LEU A 53 -6.91 6.75 -0.16
N GLN A 54 -7.85 6.62 -1.11
CA GLN A 54 -7.71 7.19 -2.44
C GLN A 54 -7.52 8.71 -2.40
N ARG A 55 -8.28 9.41 -1.56
CA ARG A 55 -8.09 10.87 -1.33
C ARG A 55 -6.75 11.22 -0.70
N GLU A 56 -6.12 10.30 0.02
CA GLU A 56 -4.81 10.49 0.65
C GLU A 56 -3.63 10.16 -0.29
N VAL A 57 -3.87 9.54 -1.45
CA VAL A 57 -2.81 9.12 -2.40
C VAL A 57 -1.84 10.25 -2.77
N PRO A 58 -2.30 11.48 -3.14
CA PRO A 58 -1.38 12.57 -3.45
C PRO A 58 -0.44 12.93 -2.29
N PHE A 59 -0.94 12.90 -1.05
CA PHE A 59 -0.13 13.18 0.14
C PHE A 59 0.90 12.08 0.42
N ILE A 60 0.54 10.82 0.17
CA ILE A 60 1.45 9.69 0.32
C ILE A 60 2.61 9.84 -0.67
N TYR A 61 2.32 10.09 -1.95
CA TYR A 61 3.36 10.30 -2.96
C TYR A 61 4.19 11.55 -2.69
N ALA A 62 3.59 12.67 -2.26
CA ALA A 62 4.34 13.86 -1.86
C ALA A 62 5.33 13.57 -0.71
N MET A 63 4.94 12.73 0.25
CA MET A 63 5.84 12.32 1.33
C MET A 63 6.97 11.42 0.82
N ILE A 64 6.68 10.48 -0.09
CA ILE A 64 7.70 9.66 -0.75
C ILE A 64 8.69 10.57 -1.50
N CYS A 65 8.21 11.54 -2.28
CA CYS A 65 9.06 12.51 -2.96
C CYS A 65 9.93 13.29 -1.97
N ARG A 66 9.39 13.75 -0.85
CA ARG A 66 10.19 14.44 0.19
C ARG A 66 11.29 13.56 0.79
N LEU A 67 11.08 12.25 0.87
CA LEU A 67 12.08 11.31 1.40
C LEU A 67 13.21 11.03 0.41
N PHE A 68 12.92 10.98 -0.89
CA PHE A 68 13.90 10.58 -1.91
C PHE A 68 14.50 11.75 -2.71
N CYS A 69 13.76 12.84 -2.91
CA CYS A 69 14.22 14.03 -3.63
C CYS A 69 14.98 14.98 -2.68
N THR A 70 16.10 14.51 -2.12
CA THR A 70 16.93 15.29 -1.19
C THR A 70 18.02 16.11 -1.89
N CYS A 71 18.27 15.86 -3.18
CA CYS A 71 19.26 16.58 -3.96
C CYS A 71 18.69 17.86 -4.60
N LYS A 72 19.58 18.81 -4.92
CA LYS A 72 19.23 20.10 -5.53
C LYS A 72 18.62 19.96 -6.94
N HIS A 73 19.01 18.91 -7.68
CA HIS A 73 18.56 18.66 -9.06
C HIS A 73 18.16 17.18 -9.20
N PRO A 74 16.93 16.79 -8.79
CA PRO A 74 16.46 15.42 -8.95
C PRO A 74 16.20 15.08 -10.42
N VAL A 75 16.57 13.87 -10.83
CA VAL A 75 16.21 13.31 -12.14
C VAL A 75 14.90 12.55 -12.00
N ILE A 76 13.89 12.91 -12.79
CA ILE A 76 12.59 12.24 -12.81
C ILE A 76 12.50 11.46 -14.12
N ALA A 77 12.54 10.12 -14.02
CA ALA A 77 12.23 9.25 -15.14
C ALA A 77 10.72 9.13 -15.26
N VAL A 78 10.16 9.51 -16.40
CA VAL A 78 8.73 9.37 -16.72
C VAL A 78 8.62 8.31 -17.82
N ASP A 79 7.89 7.25 -17.51
CA ASP A 79 7.57 6.18 -18.45
C ASP A 79 6.05 5.99 -18.48
N TRP A 80 5.54 5.40 -19.56
CA TRP A 80 4.13 5.07 -19.70
C TRP A 80 3.95 3.55 -19.85
N SER A 81 2.85 3.03 -19.33
CA SER A 81 2.42 1.63 -19.46
C SER A 81 1.00 1.57 -19.98
#